data_AF-A0A1V4ZR05-F1
#
_entry.id   AF-A0A1V4ZR05-F1
#
_cell.length_a   1.000
_cell.length_b   1.000
_cell.length_c   1.000
_cell.angle_alpha   90.00
_cell.angle_beta   90.00
_cell.angle_gamma   90.00
#
_symmetry.space_group_name_H-M   'P 1'
#
loop_
_entity.id
_entity.type
_entity.pdbx_description
1 polymer ?
#
loop_
_entity_poly.entity_id
_entity_poly.type
_entity_poly.pdbx_seq_one_letter_code
_entity_poly.pdbx_strand_id
1 'polypeptide(L)'
;MKSGQTLLAAAVIIIAMIGIILVGIPRPVLQPGGGPPAPLPGGGPAPLPAVEIRSYQGEDLSPINDFRENSIKGPQYINRSDYRLTVTGLTNSTDVYTYDEVLGQYPNYTKVVTLHCVEGWDVTILWEGILVRDLIRHAGVDPRANTVIFRARDGYTTSFPLAYVMDNQILMAYRMNNMTLPAERGYPFQLVAEDKWGYKWIKWIEEIELTGNADYRGYWEQRGYSNTADLNRSFFF
;
A
#
# COMPACT_ATOMS: atom_id res chain seq x y z
N MET A 1 61.81 51.37 -4.02
CA MET A 1 62.97 50.57 -4.49
C MET A 1 62.55 49.11 -4.44
N LYS A 2 62.11 48.56 -5.58
CA LYS A 2 62.82 47.57 -6.45
C LYS A 2 62.89 46.18 -5.79
N SER A 3 62.60 45.03 -6.40
CA SER A 3 62.24 44.57 -7.76
C SER A 3 62.10 43.02 -7.60
N GLY A 4 61.16 42.28 -8.21
CA GLY A 4 61.18 41.85 -9.61
C GLY A 4 61.62 40.38 -9.77
N GLN A 5 60.68 39.51 -10.19
CA GLN A 5 60.73 38.29 -11.06
C GLN A 5 61.97 37.34 -11.02
N THR A 6 61.86 36.02 -11.18
CA THR A 6 61.69 35.33 -12.50
C THR A 6 61.42 33.82 -12.34
N LEU A 7 60.61 33.27 -13.25
CA LEU A 7 60.29 31.86 -13.52
C LEU A 7 61.50 31.03 -13.99
N LEU A 8 61.43 29.69 -13.84
CA LEU A 8 61.98 28.73 -14.81
C LEU A 8 61.38 27.33 -14.56
N ALA A 9 60.51 26.88 -15.46
CA ALA A 9 60.03 25.51 -15.55
C ALA A 9 60.90 24.76 -16.58
N ALA A 10 61.43 23.60 -16.21
CA ALA A 10 62.18 22.72 -17.10
C ALA A 10 61.24 21.74 -17.80
N ALA A 11 61.23 21.76 -19.14
CA ALA A 11 60.53 20.80 -19.98
C ALA A 11 61.47 19.65 -20.36
N VAL A 12 61.02 18.41 -20.17
CA VAL A 12 61.71 17.19 -20.66
C VAL A 12 60.95 16.71 -21.89
N ILE A 13 61.63 16.68 -23.04
CA ILE A 13 61.14 16.21 -24.33
C ILE A 13 61.57 14.74 -24.49
N ILE A 14 60.60 13.82 -24.63
CA ILE A 14 60.84 12.43 -25.01
C ILE A 14 60.41 12.29 -26.48
N ILE A 15 61.38 12.01 -27.35
CA ILE A 15 61.17 11.72 -28.78
C ILE A 15 60.99 10.21 -28.93
N ALA A 16 59.81 9.76 -29.36
CA ALA A 16 59.57 8.39 -29.80
C ALA A 16 59.36 8.38 -31.31
N MET A 17 60.29 7.75 -32.04
CA MET A 17 60.23 7.55 -33.48
C MET A 17 59.21 6.45 -33.83
N ILE A 18 58.18 6.78 -34.61
CA ILE A 18 57.22 5.82 -35.17
C ILE A 18 57.58 5.58 -36.62
N GLY A 19 57.98 4.35 -36.95
CA GLY A 19 58.18 3.87 -38.31
C GLY A 19 56.85 3.72 -39.04
N ILE A 20 56.75 4.29 -40.24
CA ILE A 20 55.59 4.20 -41.12
C ILE A 20 55.72 2.91 -41.95
N ILE A 21 54.88 1.91 -41.68
CA ILE A 21 54.65 0.76 -42.56
C ILE A 21 53.41 1.07 -43.38
N LEU A 22 53.58 1.27 -44.70
CA LEU A 22 52.46 1.32 -45.65
C LEU A 22 51.86 -0.09 -45.80
N VAL A 23 50.68 -0.32 -45.21
CA VAL A 23 49.83 -1.48 -45.52
C VAL A 23 48.61 -0.96 -46.28
N GLY A 24 48.40 -1.48 -47.49
CA GLY A 24 47.33 -1.05 -48.39
C GLY A 24 45.94 -1.18 -47.75
N ILE A 25 45.12 -0.14 -47.91
CA ILE A 25 43.74 -0.10 -47.41
C ILE A 25 42.89 -1.07 -48.25
N PRO A 26 42.33 -2.15 -47.69
CA PRO A 26 41.36 -2.95 -48.43
C PRO A 26 40.07 -2.14 -48.61
N ARG A 27 39.52 -2.15 -49.83
CA ARG A 27 38.22 -1.52 -50.12
C ARG A 27 37.13 -2.19 -49.27
N PRO A 28 36.19 -1.42 -48.67
CA PRO A 28 35.11 -2.01 -47.89
C PRO A 28 34.19 -2.80 -48.85
N VAL A 29 34.08 -4.10 -48.59
CA VAL A 29 33.05 -4.95 -49.19
C VAL A 29 31.74 -4.59 -48.48
N LEU A 30 30.80 -3.96 -49.20
CA LEU A 30 29.43 -3.78 -48.73
C LEU A 30 28.79 -5.17 -48.59
N GLN A 31 28.63 -5.63 -47.34
CA GLN A 31 27.79 -6.80 -47.05
C GLN A 31 26.32 -6.43 -47.25
N PRO A 32 25.51 -7.29 -47.89
CA PRO A 32 24.08 -7.06 -48.00
C PRO A 32 23.40 -7.24 -46.64
N GLY A 33 22.75 -6.18 -46.17
CA GLY A 33 21.57 -6.15 -45.28
C GLY A 33 21.59 -7.03 -44.02
N GLY A 34 21.96 -6.44 -42.88
CA GLY A 34 21.41 -6.90 -41.61
C GLY A 34 19.92 -6.60 -41.60
N GLY A 35 19.08 -7.64 -41.73
CA GLY A 35 17.64 -7.52 -41.53
C GLY A 35 17.32 -6.96 -40.14
N PRO A 36 16.07 -6.51 -39.90
CA PRO A 36 15.65 -6.04 -38.60
C PRO A 36 15.98 -7.10 -37.53
N PRO A 37 16.39 -6.70 -36.32
CA PRO A 37 16.70 -7.63 -35.25
C PRO A 37 15.53 -8.59 -35.05
N ALA A 38 15.84 -9.87 -34.86
CA ALA A 38 14.84 -10.89 -34.59
C ALA A 38 13.95 -10.45 -33.42
N PRO A 39 12.62 -10.62 -33.49
CA PRO A 39 11.74 -10.29 -32.38
C PRO A 39 12.21 -11.06 -31.13
N LEU A 40 12.28 -10.36 -29.99
CA LEU A 40 12.51 -11.00 -28.70
C LEU A 40 11.45 -12.11 -28.50
N PRO A 41 11.86 -13.35 -28.15
CA PRO A 41 10.89 -14.40 -27.89
C PRO A 41 10.07 -14.02 -26.64
N GLY A 42 8.77 -13.81 -26.82
CA GLY A 42 7.83 -13.49 -25.74
C GLY A 42 7.39 -12.02 -25.63
N GLY A 43 7.32 -11.28 -26.74
CA GLY A 43 6.94 -9.86 -26.82
C GLY A 43 5.51 -9.52 -26.44
N GLY A 44 5.13 -9.75 -25.18
CA GLY A 44 4.08 -8.99 -24.52
C GLY A 44 4.62 -7.61 -24.10
N PRO A 45 3.74 -6.62 -23.84
CA PRO A 45 4.17 -5.34 -23.30
C PRO A 45 4.93 -5.55 -21.98
N ALA A 46 6.11 -4.94 -21.87
CA ALA A 46 6.83 -4.91 -20.59
C ALA A 46 6.05 -4.04 -19.60
N PRO A 47 5.76 -4.52 -18.38
CA PRO A 47 5.07 -3.71 -17.39
C PRO A 47 5.96 -2.55 -16.96
N LEU A 48 5.42 -1.33 -17.00
CA LEU A 48 6.04 -0.15 -16.39
C LEU A 48 5.64 -0.05 -14.92
N PRO A 49 6.44 0.61 -14.06
CA PRO A 49 6.04 0.88 -12.69
C PRO A 49 4.72 1.64 -12.63
N ALA A 50 3.86 1.26 -11.68
CA ALA A 50 2.64 2.00 -11.42
C ALA A 50 2.96 3.43 -10.92
N VAL A 51 2.10 4.37 -11.26
CA VAL A 51 2.26 5.79 -10.92
C VAL A 51 1.26 6.15 -9.82
N GLU A 52 1.78 6.66 -8.71
CA GLU A 52 0.98 7.25 -7.64
C GLU A 52 0.32 8.54 -8.14
N ILE A 53 -1.01 8.63 -8.02
CA ILE A 53 -1.73 9.87 -8.31
C ILE A 53 -1.69 10.81 -7.11
N ARG A 54 -1.68 12.12 -7.39
CA ARG A 54 -1.57 13.17 -6.36
C ARG A 54 -2.79 14.08 -6.24
N SER A 55 -3.79 13.85 -7.08
CA SER A 55 -5.08 14.53 -7.01
C SER A 55 -6.17 13.61 -7.57
N TYR A 56 -7.40 13.81 -7.10
CA TYR A 56 -8.57 13.07 -7.58
C TYR A 56 -9.81 13.97 -7.49
N GLN A 57 -10.50 14.17 -8.62
CA GLN A 57 -11.73 14.98 -8.70
C GLN A 57 -11.61 16.39 -8.08
N GLY A 58 -10.44 17.02 -8.15
CA GLY A 58 -10.19 18.36 -7.60
C GLY A 58 -9.71 18.38 -6.16
N GLU A 59 -9.63 17.24 -5.49
CA GLU A 59 -9.01 17.10 -4.16
C GLU A 59 -7.52 16.78 -4.31
N ASP A 60 -6.69 17.39 -3.47
CA ASP A 60 -5.26 17.07 -3.35
C ASP A 60 -5.07 15.85 -2.45
N LEU A 61 -4.21 14.92 -2.88
CA LEU A 61 -3.90 13.70 -2.14
C LEU A 61 -2.51 13.80 -1.48
N SER A 62 -2.45 13.35 -0.23
CA SER A 62 -1.20 13.16 0.49
C SER A 62 -0.34 12.09 -0.20
N PRO A 63 1.00 12.20 -0.16
CA PRO A 63 1.90 11.11 -0.54
C PRO A 63 1.60 9.84 0.26
N ILE A 64 1.70 8.68 -0.37
CA ILE A 64 1.69 7.38 0.35
C ILE A 64 2.77 7.34 1.44
N ASN A 65 3.89 8.02 1.22
CA ASN A 65 4.99 8.09 2.17
C ASN A 65 4.71 8.97 3.40
N ASP A 66 3.73 9.88 3.34
CA ASP A 66 3.32 10.68 4.49
C ASP A 66 2.42 9.87 5.43
N PHE A 67 1.79 8.81 4.92
CA PHE A 67 1.08 7.85 5.73
C PHE A 67 2.11 7.16 6.62
N ARG A 68 2.08 7.36 7.94
CA ARG A 68 3.12 6.81 8.82
C ARG A 68 2.95 5.32 9.09
N GLU A 69 4.06 4.63 9.30
CA GLU A 69 4.05 3.23 9.72
C GLU A 69 3.83 3.17 11.24
N ASN A 70 2.67 2.65 11.66
CA ASN A 70 2.24 2.57 13.06
C ASN A 70 1.84 1.15 13.45
N SER A 71 2.73 0.18 13.23
CA SER A 71 2.50 -1.22 13.59
C SER A 71 2.85 -1.53 15.04
N ILE A 72 2.22 -2.56 15.60
CA ILE A 72 2.58 -3.07 16.93
C ILE A 72 3.77 -4.04 16.89
N LYS A 73 4.08 -4.62 15.71
CA LYS A 73 5.15 -5.62 15.51
C LYS A 73 5.86 -5.51 14.14
N GLY A 74 5.96 -4.30 13.60
CA GLY A 74 6.54 -4.09 12.27
C GLY A 74 5.59 -4.41 11.11
N PRO A 75 5.97 -4.04 9.87
CA PRO A 75 5.25 -4.43 8.66
C PRO A 75 5.12 -5.95 8.50
N GLN A 76 3.95 -6.40 8.05
CA GLN A 76 3.73 -7.80 7.71
C GLN A 76 3.87 -8.01 6.20
N TYR A 77 4.60 -9.05 5.82
CA TYR A 77 4.83 -9.44 4.43
C TYR A 77 3.99 -10.67 4.11
N ILE A 78 2.84 -10.43 3.48
CA ILE A 78 1.85 -11.46 3.20
C ILE A 78 1.97 -11.88 1.73
N ASN A 79 2.10 -13.18 1.48
CA ASN A 79 2.01 -13.72 0.13
C ASN A 79 0.55 -13.85 -0.29
N ARG A 80 0.22 -13.37 -1.50
CA ARG A 80 -1.13 -13.42 -2.09
C ARG A 80 -1.70 -14.84 -2.13
N SER A 81 -0.88 -15.85 -2.48
CA SER A 81 -1.34 -17.24 -2.60
C SER A 81 -1.76 -17.86 -1.26
N ASP A 82 -1.14 -17.39 -0.19
CA ASP A 82 -1.27 -17.98 1.14
C ASP A 82 -2.29 -17.22 2.00
N TYR A 83 -2.68 -16.02 1.56
CA TYR A 83 -3.63 -15.18 2.27
C TYR A 83 -5.01 -15.83 2.34
N ARG A 84 -5.62 -15.78 3.53
CA ARG A 84 -7.00 -16.16 3.76
C ARG A 84 -7.67 -15.08 4.61
N LEU A 85 -8.86 -14.66 4.21
CA LEU A 85 -9.78 -13.85 4.99
C LEU A 85 -10.89 -14.75 5.51
N THR A 86 -11.16 -14.71 6.81
CA THR A 86 -12.27 -15.46 7.43
C THR A 86 -13.36 -14.52 7.92
N VAL A 87 -14.61 -14.79 7.56
CA VAL A 87 -15.80 -14.13 8.13
C VAL A 87 -16.55 -15.14 8.99
N THR A 88 -16.73 -14.86 10.27
CA THR A 88 -17.13 -15.88 11.25
C THR A 88 -17.91 -15.31 12.45
N GLY A 89 -18.17 -16.15 13.44
CA GLY A 89 -18.82 -15.81 14.70
C GLY A 89 -20.33 -16.02 14.64
N LEU A 90 -21.08 -14.99 15.01
CA LEU A 90 -22.54 -14.94 14.95
C LEU A 90 -23.02 -14.69 13.52
N THR A 91 -22.72 -15.65 12.64
CA THR A 91 -23.10 -15.67 11.23
C THR A 91 -23.86 -16.95 10.87
N ASN A 92 -24.52 -16.99 9.70
CA ASN A 92 -25.18 -18.21 9.20
C ASN A 92 -24.16 -19.24 8.66
N SER A 93 -23.06 -18.77 8.09
CA SER A 93 -21.91 -19.58 7.68
C SER A 93 -20.59 -18.93 8.08
N THR A 94 -19.56 -19.76 8.24
CA THR A 94 -18.17 -19.29 8.27
C THR A 94 -17.62 -19.32 6.85
N ASP A 95 -17.32 -18.15 6.31
CA ASP A 95 -16.81 -18.01 4.96
C ASP A 95 -15.30 -17.76 4.98
N VAL A 96 -14.57 -18.41 4.07
CA VAL A 96 -13.11 -18.24 3.94
C VAL A 96 -12.80 -17.88 2.49
N TYR A 97 -12.13 -16.74 2.30
CA TYR A 97 -11.79 -16.22 0.98
C TYR A 97 -10.28 -16.15 0.77
N THR A 98 -9.84 -16.48 -0.43
CA THR A 98 -8.53 -16.07 -0.95
C THR A 98 -8.55 -14.58 -1.31
N TYR A 99 -7.37 -13.99 -1.53
CA TYR A 99 -7.27 -12.61 -2.01
C TYR A 99 -8.04 -12.39 -3.32
N ASP A 100 -7.94 -13.34 -4.25
CA ASP A 100 -8.55 -13.23 -5.57
C ASP A 100 -10.07 -13.32 -5.51
N GLU A 101 -10.61 -14.13 -4.60
CA GLU A 101 -12.05 -14.24 -4.38
C GLU A 101 -12.62 -12.97 -3.78
N VAL A 102 -11.94 -12.32 -2.83
CA VAL A 102 -12.38 -11.03 -2.29
C VAL A 102 -12.51 -9.99 -3.42
N LEU A 103 -11.51 -9.88 -4.29
CA LEU A 103 -11.50 -8.89 -5.36
C LEU A 103 -12.44 -9.26 -6.54
N GLY A 104 -12.63 -10.55 -6.79
CA GLY A 104 -13.37 -11.05 -7.94
C GLY A 104 -14.87 -11.26 -7.69
N GLN A 105 -15.29 -11.48 -6.45
CA GLN A 105 -16.70 -11.78 -6.11
C GLN A 105 -17.50 -10.55 -5.69
N TYR A 106 -16.84 -9.45 -5.31
CA TYR A 106 -17.50 -8.26 -4.76
C TYR A 106 -17.26 -7.01 -5.61
N PRO A 107 -18.22 -6.06 -5.65
CA PRO A 107 -18.00 -4.79 -6.31
C PRO A 107 -16.88 -4.00 -5.64
N ASN A 108 -16.10 -3.28 -6.45
CA ASN A 108 -15.02 -2.42 -5.99
C ASN A 108 -15.50 -0.96 -5.98
N TYR A 109 -15.15 -0.25 -4.91
CA TYR A 109 -15.56 1.11 -4.65
C TYR A 109 -14.33 1.97 -4.40
N THR A 110 -14.44 3.25 -4.73
CA THR A 110 -13.39 4.24 -4.47
C THR A 110 -13.93 5.38 -3.62
N LYS A 111 -13.10 5.91 -2.72
CA LYS A 111 -13.44 7.06 -1.89
C LYS A 111 -12.18 7.80 -1.44
N VAL A 112 -12.20 9.13 -1.49
CA VAL A 112 -11.17 9.95 -0.85
C VAL A 112 -11.52 10.09 0.63
N VAL A 113 -10.59 9.68 1.51
CA VAL A 113 -10.79 9.77 2.97
C VAL A 113 -9.51 10.23 3.64
N THR A 114 -9.66 11.16 4.58
CA THR A 114 -8.60 11.58 5.49
C THR A 114 -8.56 10.68 6.71
N LEU A 115 -7.41 10.06 6.97
CA LEU A 115 -7.12 9.40 8.24
C LEU A 115 -6.54 10.45 9.19
N HIS A 116 -7.13 10.59 10.38
CA HIS A 116 -6.56 11.40 11.46
C HIS A 116 -5.95 10.48 12.52
N CYS A 117 -4.69 10.72 12.87
CA CYS A 117 -3.97 9.95 13.89
C CYS A 117 -3.95 10.69 15.22
N VAL A 118 -4.04 9.92 16.31
CA VAL A 118 -3.91 10.41 17.69
C VAL A 118 -2.53 11.04 17.98
N GLU A 119 -1.53 10.76 17.15
CA GLU A 119 -0.19 11.37 17.23
C GLU A 119 -0.10 12.76 16.57
N GLY A 120 -1.22 13.31 16.09
CA GLY A 120 -1.29 14.68 15.56
C GLY A 120 -0.88 14.83 14.11
N TRP A 121 -0.96 13.76 13.32
CA TRP A 121 -0.78 13.81 11.86
C TRP A 121 -2.02 13.27 11.16
N ASP A 122 -2.21 13.69 9.91
CA ASP A 122 -3.28 13.21 9.04
C ASP A 122 -2.79 13.00 7.61
N VAL A 123 -3.51 12.16 6.86
CA VAL A 123 -3.25 11.90 5.44
C VAL A 123 -4.54 11.69 4.68
N THR A 124 -4.66 12.37 3.54
CA THR A 124 -5.81 12.27 2.63
C THR A 124 -5.45 11.39 1.44
N ILE A 125 -6.16 10.28 1.29
CA ILE A 125 -5.81 9.21 0.35
C ILE A 125 -7.04 8.83 -0.46
N LEU A 126 -6.85 8.54 -1.75
CA LEU A 126 -7.86 7.82 -2.54
C LEU A 126 -7.76 6.33 -2.22
N TRP A 127 -8.77 5.79 -1.56
CA TRP A 127 -8.89 4.37 -1.25
C TRP A 127 -9.68 3.64 -2.35
N GLU A 128 -9.30 2.40 -2.62
CA GLU A 128 -10.04 1.46 -3.46
C GLU A 128 -10.16 0.11 -2.74
N GLY A 129 -11.38 -0.41 -2.65
CA GLY A 129 -11.68 -1.58 -1.84
C GLY A 129 -13.09 -2.14 -2.02
N ILE A 130 -13.40 -3.16 -1.23
CA ILE A 130 -14.74 -3.75 -1.14
C ILE A 130 -15.42 -3.26 0.13
N LEU A 131 -16.75 -3.20 0.13
CA LEU A 131 -17.50 -2.82 1.34
C LEU A 131 -17.55 -3.98 2.32
N VAL A 132 -17.18 -3.73 3.58
CA VAL A 132 -17.21 -4.77 4.62
C VAL A 132 -18.61 -5.35 4.81
N ARG A 133 -19.65 -4.50 4.72
CA ARG A 133 -21.05 -4.94 4.83
C ARG A 133 -21.45 -5.97 3.78
N ASP A 134 -20.79 -6.01 2.62
CA ASP A 134 -21.14 -6.96 1.56
C ASP A 134 -20.64 -8.37 1.92
N LEU A 135 -19.44 -8.49 2.51
CA LEU A 135 -18.94 -9.74 3.11
C LEU A 135 -19.84 -10.23 4.24
N ILE A 136 -20.20 -9.32 5.15
CA ILE A 136 -21.05 -9.64 6.31
C ILE A 136 -22.45 -10.11 5.86
N ARG A 137 -23.03 -9.45 4.85
CA ARG A 137 -24.32 -9.84 4.28
C ARG A 137 -24.26 -11.22 3.64
N HIS A 138 -23.17 -11.55 2.95
CA HIS A 138 -22.98 -12.86 2.35
C HIS A 138 -22.95 -13.98 3.40
N ALA A 139 -22.17 -13.82 4.47
CA ALA A 139 -22.08 -14.79 5.57
C ALA A 139 -23.41 -14.92 6.36
N GLY A 140 -24.29 -13.91 6.25
CA GLY A 140 -25.57 -13.83 6.95
C GLY A 140 -25.40 -13.48 8.42
N VAL A 141 -26.16 -12.50 8.92
CA VAL A 141 -26.03 -12.00 10.29
C VAL A 141 -27.01 -12.71 11.23
N ASP A 142 -26.50 -13.30 12.32
CA ASP A 142 -27.37 -13.78 13.41
C ASP A 142 -27.95 -12.57 14.17
N PRO A 143 -29.25 -12.55 14.52
CA PRO A 143 -29.89 -11.43 15.22
C PRO A 143 -29.27 -11.03 16.57
N ARG A 144 -28.45 -11.90 17.18
CA ARG A 144 -27.73 -11.62 18.43
C ARG A 144 -26.44 -10.84 18.20
N ALA A 145 -25.95 -10.75 16.96
CA ALA A 145 -24.76 -9.98 16.64
C ALA A 145 -25.01 -8.48 16.80
N ASN A 146 -24.11 -7.81 17.50
CA ASN A 146 -24.16 -6.35 17.70
C ASN A 146 -22.79 -5.68 17.51
N THR A 147 -21.72 -6.46 17.37
CA THR A 147 -20.33 -6.00 17.29
C THR A 147 -19.58 -6.77 16.23
N VAL A 148 -18.77 -6.07 15.45
CA VAL A 148 -17.81 -6.64 14.49
C VAL A 148 -16.41 -6.47 15.05
N ILE A 149 -15.68 -7.56 15.19
CA ILE A 149 -14.27 -7.57 15.59
C ILE A 149 -13.44 -7.84 14.36
N PHE A 150 -12.41 -7.03 14.15
CA PHE A 150 -11.39 -7.29 13.15
C PHE A 150 -10.13 -7.80 13.82
N ARG A 151 -9.49 -8.80 13.23
CA ARG A 151 -8.21 -9.35 13.69
C ARG A 151 -7.18 -9.28 12.56
N ALA A 152 -5.98 -8.88 12.93
CA ALA A 152 -4.85 -8.75 12.02
C ALA A 152 -3.83 -9.86 12.23
N ARG A 153 -3.03 -10.10 11.19
CA ARG A 153 -1.90 -11.05 11.20
C ARG A 153 -0.93 -10.86 12.37
N ASP A 154 -0.64 -9.63 12.74
CA ASP A 154 0.32 -9.31 13.82
C ASP A 154 -0.28 -9.49 15.24
N GLY A 155 -1.55 -9.88 15.33
CA GLY A 155 -2.31 -9.99 16.57
C GLY A 155 -2.98 -8.68 17.00
N TYR A 156 -2.92 -7.63 16.18
CA TYR A 156 -3.72 -6.42 16.41
C TYR A 156 -5.21 -6.74 16.26
N THR A 157 -6.03 -6.11 17.11
CA THR A 157 -7.48 -6.27 17.06
C THR A 157 -8.16 -4.95 17.34
N THR A 158 -9.33 -4.74 16.75
CA THR A 158 -10.22 -3.62 17.03
C THR A 158 -11.66 -4.04 16.77
N SER A 159 -12.62 -3.26 17.23
CA SER A 159 -14.05 -3.58 17.11
C SER A 159 -14.91 -2.37 16.75
N PHE A 160 -16.07 -2.62 16.18
CA PHE A 160 -17.07 -1.58 15.89
C PHE A 160 -18.46 -2.10 16.20
N PRO A 161 -19.41 -1.22 16.57
CA PRO A 161 -20.82 -1.59 16.52
C PRO A 161 -21.18 -2.12 15.13
N LEU A 162 -21.90 -3.23 15.06
CA LEU A 162 -22.35 -3.81 13.79
C LEU A 162 -23.14 -2.80 12.96
N ALA A 163 -24.03 -2.04 13.60
CA ALA A 163 -24.81 -0.99 12.95
C ALA A 163 -23.91 0.03 12.24
N TYR A 164 -22.82 0.47 12.87
CA TYR A 164 -21.87 1.40 12.24
C TYR A 164 -21.27 0.82 10.95
N VAL A 165 -20.87 -0.46 10.93
CA VAL A 165 -20.31 -1.11 9.74
C VAL A 165 -21.37 -1.27 8.64
N MET A 166 -22.61 -1.56 9.02
CA MET A 166 -23.71 -1.82 8.08
C MET A 166 -24.29 -0.54 7.46
N ASP A 167 -24.37 0.53 8.24
CA ASP A 167 -24.99 1.80 7.87
C ASP A 167 -24.04 2.72 7.09
N ASN A 168 -22.73 2.53 7.26
CA ASN A 168 -21.70 3.32 6.57
C ASN A 168 -21.08 2.57 5.38
N GLN A 169 -20.25 3.27 4.60
CA GLN A 169 -19.57 2.70 3.43
C GLN A 169 -18.12 2.30 3.76
N ILE A 170 -17.96 1.56 4.86
CA ILE A 170 -16.65 1.14 5.37
C ILE A 170 -15.96 0.21 4.36
N LEU A 171 -14.78 0.62 3.88
CA LEU A 171 -14.00 -0.16 2.94
C LEU A 171 -13.01 -1.08 3.66
N MET A 172 -12.86 -2.27 3.12
CA MET A 172 -11.66 -3.07 3.25
C MET A 172 -10.83 -2.85 1.97
N ALA A 173 -9.88 -1.91 2.05
CA ALA A 173 -9.14 -1.41 0.91
C ALA A 173 -7.91 -2.27 0.59
N TYR A 174 -7.63 -2.46 -0.70
CA TYR A 174 -6.43 -3.11 -1.22
C TYR A 174 -5.53 -2.17 -2.04
N ARG A 175 -5.99 -0.94 -2.28
CA ARG A 175 -5.26 0.10 -3.02
C ARG A 175 -5.40 1.48 -2.37
N MET A 176 -4.35 2.28 -2.54
CA MET A 176 -4.24 3.68 -2.12
C MET A 176 -3.58 4.51 -3.21
N ASN A 177 -4.14 5.69 -3.56
CA ASN A 177 -3.63 6.57 -4.63
C ASN A 177 -3.33 5.83 -5.95
N ASN A 178 -4.23 4.92 -6.36
CA ASN A 178 -4.10 4.06 -7.54
C ASN A 178 -2.89 3.07 -7.50
N MET A 179 -2.27 2.90 -6.33
CA MET A 179 -1.21 1.93 -6.09
C MET A 179 -1.76 0.78 -5.24
N THR A 180 -1.33 -0.46 -5.51
CA THR A 180 -1.51 -1.56 -4.55
C THR A 180 -0.92 -1.15 -3.21
N LEU A 181 -1.61 -1.47 -2.12
CA LEU A 181 -1.09 -1.18 -0.79
C LEU A 181 0.34 -1.72 -0.66
N PRO A 182 1.31 -0.90 -0.21
CA PRO A 182 2.58 -1.42 0.28
C PRO A 182 2.37 -2.29 1.53
N ALA A 183 3.34 -3.16 1.82
CA ALA A 183 3.31 -4.02 3.02
C ALA A 183 3.17 -3.18 4.30
N GLU A 184 3.90 -2.07 4.38
CA GLU A 184 3.93 -1.10 5.48
C GLU A 184 2.58 -0.38 5.67
N ARG A 185 1.71 -0.42 4.66
CA ARG A 185 0.38 0.20 4.64
C ARG A 185 -0.76 -0.81 4.67
N GLY A 186 -0.45 -2.07 4.99
CA GLY A 186 -1.47 -3.06 5.31
C GLY A 186 -1.79 -4.06 4.22
N TYR A 187 -0.95 -4.21 3.19
CA TYR A 187 -1.15 -5.26 2.18
C TYR A 187 -1.39 -6.64 2.82
N PRO A 188 -2.47 -7.37 2.48
CA PRO A 188 -3.33 -7.10 1.33
C PRO A 188 -4.52 -6.17 1.60
N PHE A 189 -4.95 -6.04 2.86
CA PHE A 189 -6.14 -5.28 3.20
C PHE A 189 -5.98 -4.41 4.45
N GLN A 190 -6.45 -3.16 4.35
CA GLN A 190 -6.57 -2.21 5.45
C GLN A 190 -7.98 -1.65 5.52
N LEU A 191 -8.48 -1.44 6.74
CA LEU A 191 -9.79 -0.87 6.98
C LEU A 191 -9.77 0.65 6.77
N VAL A 192 -10.79 1.16 6.10
CA VAL A 192 -11.06 2.60 5.96
C VAL A 192 -12.29 2.92 6.80
N ALA A 193 -12.06 3.21 8.06
CA ALA A 193 -13.11 3.56 9.02
C ALA A 193 -13.28 5.08 9.11
N GLU A 194 -13.83 5.65 8.04
CA GLU A 194 -14.22 7.06 7.96
C GLU A 194 -14.88 7.56 9.25
N ASP A 195 -14.48 8.73 9.76
CA ASP A 195 -14.95 9.30 11.04
C ASP A 195 -14.36 8.75 12.34
N LYS A 196 -13.44 7.78 12.26
CA LYS A 196 -12.75 7.20 13.42
C LYS A 196 -11.26 7.53 13.45
N TRP A 197 -10.72 7.63 14.65
CA TRP A 197 -9.28 7.75 14.85
C TRP A 197 -8.51 6.58 14.23
N GLY A 198 -7.32 6.88 13.69
CA GLY A 198 -6.49 5.95 12.93
C GLY A 198 -6.16 4.63 13.63
N TYR A 199 -6.20 4.55 14.96
CA TYR A 199 -6.02 3.28 15.65
C TYR A 199 -7.15 2.27 15.34
N LYS A 200 -8.33 2.71 14.91
CA LYS A 200 -9.39 1.80 14.46
C LYS A 200 -9.18 1.30 13.03
N TRP A 201 -8.25 1.87 12.28
CA TRP A 201 -7.98 1.54 10.87
C TRP A 201 -6.99 0.36 10.79
N ILE A 202 -7.48 -0.81 11.17
CA ILE A 202 -6.70 -2.05 11.23
C ILE A 202 -6.07 -2.39 9.87
N LYS A 203 -4.80 -2.82 9.91
CA LYS A 203 -4.01 -3.30 8.78
C LYS A 203 -3.92 -4.83 8.81
N TRP A 204 -3.62 -5.45 7.66
CA TRP A 204 -3.36 -6.90 7.57
C TRP A 204 -4.52 -7.76 8.08
N ILE A 205 -5.74 -7.37 7.75
CA ILE A 205 -6.96 -8.03 8.21
C ILE A 205 -6.94 -9.51 7.77
N GLU A 206 -7.17 -10.43 8.69
CA GLU A 206 -7.32 -11.87 8.41
C GLU A 206 -8.68 -12.40 8.86
N GLU A 207 -9.35 -11.72 9.79
CA GLU A 207 -10.64 -12.17 10.32
C GLU A 207 -11.59 -11.00 10.57
N ILE A 208 -12.86 -11.24 10.24
CA ILE A 208 -14.02 -10.41 10.56
C ILE A 208 -15.00 -11.29 11.36
N GLU A 209 -15.07 -11.07 12.66
CA GLU A 209 -15.86 -11.89 13.59
C GLU A 209 -17.07 -11.08 14.08
N LEU A 210 -18.27 -11.63 13.91
CA LEU A 210 -19.50 -11.06 14.48
C LEU A 210 -19.72 -11.62 15.89
N THR A 211 -19.98 -10.74 16.86
CA THR A 211 -20.23 -11.15 18.25
C THR A 211 -21.38 -10.35 18.87
N GLY A 212 -21.91 -10.85 19.99
CA GLY A 212 -22.87 -10.14 20.83
C GLY A 212 -22.21 -9.30 21.94
N ASN A 213 -20.88 -9.20 21.96
CA ASN A 213 -20.13 -8.54 23.02
C ASN A 213 -19.88 -7.06 22.69
N ALA A 214 -20.82 -6.19 23.06
CA ALA A 214 -20.72 -4.74 22.88
C ALA A 214 -19.54 -4.10 23.64
N ASP A 215 -19.01 -4.78 24.66
CA ASP A 215 -17.92 -4.29 25.50
C ASP A 215 -16.53 -4.76 25.02
N TYR A 216 -16.44 -5.44 23.87
CA TYR A 216 -15.15 -5.88 23.35
C TYR A 216 -14.21 -4.70 23.14
N ARG A 217 -13.02 -4.80 23.74
CA ARG A 217 -11.92 -3.85 23.59
C ARG A 217 -10.77 -4.50 22.82
N GLY A 218 -10.34 -3.86 21.75
CA GLY A 218 -9.16 -4.24 20.97
C GLY A 218 -7.85 -3.86 21.65
N TYR A 219 -6.77 -3.83 20.86
CA TYR A 219 -5.41 -3.63 21.39
C TYR A 219 -5.25 -2.29 22.11
N TRP A 220 -5.63 -1.17 21.47
CA TRP A 220 -5.47 0.16 22.06
C TRP A 220 -6.57 0.48 23.06
N GLU A 221 -7.77 -0.04 22.85
CA GLU A 221 -8.91 0.18 23.73
C GLU A 221 -8.71 -0.50 25.10
N GLN A 222 -7.98 -1.61 25.15
CA GLN A 222 -7.52 -2.22 26.41
C GLN A 222 -6.46 -1.37 27.15
N ARG A 223 -5.85 -0.38 26.47
CA ARG A 223 -4.68 0.37 26.96
C ARG A 223 -4.93 1.83 27.33
N GLY A 224 -6.16 2.33 27.23
CA GLY A 224 -6.38 3.76 27.46
C GLY A 224 -7.37 4.40 26.49
N TYR A 225 -7.49 3.81 25.30
CA TYR A 225 -8.12 4.51 24.19
C TYR A 225 -9.64 4.30 24.18
N SER A 226 -10.35 5.33 23.73
CA SER A 226 -11.80 5.32 23.59
C SER A 226 -12.24 4.17 22.69
N ASN A 227 -13.30 3.45 23.09
CA ASN A 227 -13.81 2.34 22.28
C ASN A 227 -14.54 2.85 21.02
N THR A 228 -15.27 3.97 21.13
CA THR A 228 -16.00 4.56 19.99
C THR A 228 -15.07 5.27 19.02
N ALA A 229 -13.98 5.86 19.54
CA ALA A 229 -12.94 6.51 18.74
C ALA A 229 -13.44 7.63 17.81
N ASP A 230 -14.51 8.33 18.20
CA ASP A 230 -15.08 9.41 17.40
C ASP A 230 -14.12 10.62 17.34
N LEU A 231 -13.90 11.15 16.14
CA LEU A 231 -12.96 12.28 15.93
C LEU A 231 -13.36 13.56 16.68
N ASN A 232 -14.65 13.73 17.01
CA ASN A 232 -15.17 14.89 17.73
C ASN A 232 -15.16 14.71 19.26
N ARG A 233 -14.52 13.65 19.78
CA ARG A 233 -14.40 13.35 21.21
C ARG A 233 -12.95 13.10 21.60
N SER A 234 -12.69 13.09 22.90
CA SER A 234 -11.41 12.64 23.44
C SER A 234 -11.11 11.20 22.97
N PHE A 235 -9.87 10.97 22.53
CA PHE A 235 -9.39 9.64 22.19
C PHE A 235 -8.96 8.81 23.40
N PHE A 236 -8.85 9.43 24.58
CA PHE A 236 -8.79 8.73 25.88
C PHE A 236 -10.17 8.70 26.53
N PHE A 237 -10.45 7.62 27.27
CA PHE A 237 -11.62 7.52 28.13
C PHE A 237 -11.51 8.36 29.41
#